data_AF-A0A420TZB4-F1
#
_entry.id   AF-A0A420TZB4-F1
#
_cell.length_a   1.000
_cell.length_b   1.000
_cell.length_c   1.000
_cell.angle_alpha   90.00
_cell.angle_beta   90.00
_cell.angle_gamma   90.00
#
_symmetry.space_group_name_H-M   'P 1'
#
loop_
_entity.id
_entity.type
_entity.pdbx_description
1 polymer ?
#
loop_
_entity_poly.entity_id
_entity_poly.type
_entity_poly.pdbx_seq_one_letter_code
_entity_poly.pdbx_strand_id
1 'polypeptide(L)'
;MSLDNTQDLPGDIRRHHDIRSPNADVVFFILQTRPPIIPDISNTTGLQCMTAIFRRIYSHNMLGPDGLANTQHFRQAEAENPVMSFAWQMFGQDLSSRQLRHDAWMKTKTHLEQREVDVSATFEELCTSRMMNHTYWSQNEMRLLEPKMCCETWRTVGENTEEIASSSLVSLDRNMSPDMTVQQAVESSFGIIRREGKHTLQRPARPHIIRILYSSGSGPRLSFRELRDFNLPIWRETQDRQNPFDTSERAQYVILAVVRMRANLAANDLVRLYAASGAEIVPVYEDIPCMGTHWSIEDENQHRYMLFYAPPGYDARLDDAYAFPEVAGPLIKDDDDSIAYLALVDKAMRPYIEKAEAERVAAAASNNRQGGSFNDSGGPFGDSLPTEVKSEEQ
;
A
#
# COMPACT_ATOMS: atom_id res chain seq x y z
N MET A 1 2.62 22.90 -15.44
CA MET A 1 3.23 22.95 -14.10
C MET A 1 3.95 21.64 -13.90
N SER A 2 5.27 21.66 -13.65
CA SER A 2 6.04 20.44 -13.43
C SER A 2 5.63 19.80 -12.10
N LEU A 3 5.33 18.50 -12.12
CA LEU A 3 4.98 17.68 -10.95
C LEU A 3 6.22 17.11 -10.23
N ASP A 4 7.43 17.61 -10.51
CA ASP A 4 8.69 17.14 -9.92
C ASP A 4 8.94 17.62 -8.48
N ASN A 5 7.89 17.92 -7.71
CA ASN A 5 8.00 18.37 -6.32
C ASN A 5 7.75 17.22 -5.32
N THR A 6 8.01 15.97 -5.71
CA THR A 6 8.20 14.90 -4.72
C THR A 6 9.43 15.27 -3.90
N GLN A 7 9.20 15.68 -2.65
CA GLN A 7 10.26 16.07 -1.73
C GLN A 7 11.27 14.94 -1.63
N ASP A 8 12.41 15.22 -2.21
CA ASP A 8 13.24 14.21 -2.81
C ASP A 8 14.09 13.58 -1.68
N LEU A 9 13.63 12.47 -1.09
CA LEU A 9 14.30 11.81 0.02
C LEU A 9 15.57 11.09 -0.49
N PRO A 10 16.75 11.33 0.10
CA PRO A 10 18.03 10.74 -0.33
C PRO A 10 18.01 9.22 -0.56
N GLY A 11 17.27 8.48 0.26
CA GLY A 11 17.18 7.02 0.21
C GLY A 11 15.97 6.46 -0.53
N ASP A 12 15.28 7.25 -1.37
CA ASP A 12 14.15 6.75 -2.16
C ASP A 12 14.62 5.71 -3.20
N ILE A 13 14.06 4.50 -3.13
CA ILE A 13 14.42 3.38 -3.99
C ILE A 13 14.26 3.67 -5.48
N ARG A 14 13.32 4.55 -5.85
CA ARG A 14 13.00 4.90 -7.25
C ARG A 14 14.11 5.70 -7.92
N ARG A 15 15.02 6.28 -7.13
CA ARG A 15 16.23 6.95 -7.66
C ARG A 15 17.31 5.98 -8.10
N HIS A 16 17.23 4.74 -7.61
CA HIS A 16 18.23 3.72 -7.84
C HIS A 16 17.75 2.67 -8.83
N HIS A 17 16.43 2.46 -8.92
CA HIS A 17 15.82 1.41 -9.71
C HIS A 17 14.65 1.94 -10.55
N ASP A 18 14.51 1.42 -11.76
CA ASP A 18 13.34 1.67 -12.59
C ASP A 18 12.16 0.80 -12.12
N ILE A 19 11.19 1.43 -11.46
CA ILE A 19 9.98 0.77 -10.97
C ILE A 19 8.94 0.50 -12.07
N ARG A 20 9.13 1.06 -13.27
CA ARG A 20 8.22 0.91 -14.43
C ARG A 20 8.62 -0.24 -15.33
N SER A 21 9.85 -0.73 -15.18
CA SER A 21 10.35 -1.87 -15.92
C SER A 21 9.49 -3.11 -15.62
N PRO A 22 9.21 -3.96 -16.62
CA PRO A 22 8.63 -5.29 -16.40
C PRO A 22 9.44 -6.16 -15.44
N ASN A 23 10.74 -5.87 -15.26
CA ASN A 23 11.67 -6.61 -14.39
C ASN A 23 11.98 -5.85 -13.10
N ALA A 24 10.96 -5.29 -12.44
CA ALA A 24 11.10 -4.56 -11.18
C ALA A 24 11.38 -5.46 -9.95
N ASP A 25 11.88 -6.69 -10.16
CA ASP A 25 12.04 -7.75 -9.17
C ASP A 25 12.92 -7.33 -7.98
N VAL A 26 13.96 -6.53 -8.24
CA VAL A 26 14.85 -6.02 -7.18
C VAL A 26 14.09 -5.10 -6.24
N VAL A 27 13.25 -4.22 -6.79
CA VAL A 27 12.42 -3.29 -6.01
C VAL A 27 11.36 -4.06 -5.24
N PHE A 28 10.71 -5.01 -5.91
CA PHE A 28 9.76 -5.93 -5.29
C PHE A 28 10.37 -6.62 -4.07
N PHE A 29 11.56 -7.21 -4.22
CA PHE A 29 12.28 -7.90 -3.17
C PHE A 29 12.67 -6.96 -2.02
N ILE A 30 13.18 -5.77 -2.32
CA ILE A 30 13.56 -4.80 -1.27
C ILE A 30 12.34 -4.32 -0.48
N LEU A 31 11.24 -4.00 -1.16
CA LEU A 31 10.02 -3.52 -0.52
C LEU A 31 9.46 -4.56 0.46
N GLN A 32 9.42 -5.83 0.06
CA GLN A 32 8.82 -6.90 0.87
C GLN A 32 9.71 -7.37 2.02
N THR A 33 11.04 -7.43 1.83
CA THR A 33 11.96 -8.09 2.79
C THR A 33 12.74 -7.15 3.70
N ARG A 34 12.72 -5.84 3.42
CA ARG A 34 13.48 -4.84 4.18
C ARG A 34 12.51 -3.82 4.81
N PRO A 35 11.83 -4.17 5.92
CA PRO A 35 10.87 -3.31 6.62
C PRO A 35 11.56 -2.11 7.30
N PRO A 36 10.81 -1.10 7.78
CA PRO A 36 11.43 0.02 8.47
C PRO A 36 12.16 -0.41 9.76
N ILE A 37 13.47 -0.09 9.87
CA ILE A 37 14.21 -0.10 11.14
C ILE A 37 14.48 1.34 11.53
N ILE A 38 13.90 1.78 12.65
CA ILE A 38 14.12 3.11 13.19
C ILE A 38 14.71 2.92 14.60
N PRO A 39 15.83 3.53 14.97
CA PRO A 39 16.31 3.43 16.35
C PRO A 39 15.37 4.21 17.29
N ASP A 40 15.07 3.64 18.48
CA ASP A 40 14.42 4.30 19.63
C ASP A 40 12.88 4.54 19.55
N ILE A 41 12.06 3.48 19.69
CA ILE A 41 10.76 3.37 18.97
C ILE A 41 9.58 2.72 19.70
N SER A 42 9.61 2.51 21.02
CA SER A 42 8.48 1.85 21.73
C SER A 42 7.11 2.46 21.40
N ASN A 43 7.05 3.77 21.14
CA ASN A 43 5.78 4.46 20.96
C ASN A 43 5.36 4.63 19.48
N THR A 44 6.20 4.30 18.49
CA THR A 44 5.92 4.59 17.06
C THR A 44 5.71 3.32 16.22
N THR A 45 5.49 2.18 16.88
CA THR A 45 5.27 0.88 16.22
C THR A 45 4.05 0.88 15.31
N GLY A 46 3.03 1.70 15.59
CA GLY A 46 1.89 1.91 14.68
C GLY A 46 2.32 2.50 13.32
N LEU A 47 3.17 3.53 13.31
CA LEU A 47 3.68 4.14 12.08
C LEU A 47 4.64 3.21 11.32
N GLN A 48 5.40 2.38 12.03
CA GLN A 48 6.23 1.34 11.42
C GLN A 48 5.39 0.26 10.75
N CYS A 49 4.32 -0.21 11.42
CA CYS A 49 3.36 -1.12 10.82
C CYS A 49 2.74 -0.48 9.57
N MET A 50 2.32 0.78 9.61
CA MET A 50 1.77 1.49 8.46
C MET A 50 2.76 1.55 7.29
N THR A 51 4.01 1.87 7.57
CA THR A 51 5.07 1.92 6.55
C THR A 51 5.30 0.52 5.95
N ALA A 52 5.34 -0.54 6.77
CA ALA A 52 5.48 -1.92 6.30
C ALA A 52 4.29 -2.37 5.43
N ILE A 53 3.06 -2.00 5.81
CA ILE A 53 1.85 -2.26 5.02
C ILE A 53 1.95 -1.57 3.65
N PHE A 54 2.29 -0.28 3.61
CA PHE A 54 2.45 0.41 2.33
C PHE A 54 3.51 -0.23 1.45
N ARG A 55 4.66 -0.61 2.02
CA ARG A 55 5.70 -1.32 1.27
C ARG A 55 5.19 -2.62 0.67
N ARG A 56 4.41 -3.38 1.43
CA ARG A 56 3.80 -4.63 0.94
C ARG A 56 2.77 -4.38 -0.16
N ILE A 57 1.96 -3.33 -0.03
CA ILE A 57 1.02 -2.92 -1.08
C ILE A 57 1.78 -2.45 -2.32
N TYR A 58 2.90 -1.76 -2.14
CA TYR A 58 3.72 -1.26 -3.24
C TYR A 58 4.35 -2.38 -4.04
N SER A 59 4.92 -3.37 -3.36
CA SER A 59 5.42 -4.57 -4.05
C SER A 59 4.29 -5.33 -4.76
N HIS A 60 3.06 -5.31 -4.23
CA HIS A 60 1.94 -6.04 -4.84
C HIS A 60 1.31 -5.37 -6.06
N ASN A 61 1.10 -4.04 -6.00
CA ASN A 61 0.19 -3.35 -6.93
C ASN A 61 0.83 -2.15 -7.65
N MET A 62 2.00 -1.66 -7.22
CA MET A 62 2.53 -0.37 -7.68
C MET A 62 3.60 -0.49 -8.77
N LEU A 63 4.21 -1.67 -8.94
CA LEU A 63 5.34 -1.86 -9.85
C LEU A 63 4.90 -2.26 -11.27
N GLY A 64 5.79 -2.05 -12.23
CA GLY A 64 5.61 -2.40 -13.64
C GLY A 64 4.97 -1.27 -14.48
N PRO A 65 4.78 -1.49 -15.80
CA PRO A 65 4.27 -0.46 -16.70
C PRO A 65 2.86 0.02 -16.33
N ASP A 66 1.99 -0.92 -15.97
CA ASP A 66 0.60 -0.67 -15.58
C ASP A 66 0.44 -0.52 -14.06
N GLY A 67 1.55 -0.43 -13.32
CA GLY A 67 1.57 -0.29 -11.87
C GLY A 67 0.96 1.03 -11.42
N LEU A 68 0.27 0.99 -10.27
CA LEU A 68 -0.43 2.16 -9.71
C LEU A 68 0.50 3.35 -9.39
N ALA A 69 1.82 3.14 -9.20
CA ALA A 69 2.76 4.25 -9.00
C ALA A 69 2.86 5.20 -10.22
N ASN A 70 2.45 4.74 -11.40
CA ASN A 70 2.51 5.54 -12.62
C ASN A 70 1.30 6.47 -12.80
N THR A 71 0.24 6.25 -12.03
CA THR A 71 -0.98 7.06 -12.13
C THR A 71 -0.74 8.47 -11.58
N GLN A 72 -1.52 9.44 -12.06
CA GLN A 72 -1.41 10.82 -11.58
C GLN A 72 -1.99 10.96 -10.17
N HIS A 73 -3.11 10.30 -9.88
CA HIS A 73 -3.77 10.40 -8.58
C HIS A 73 -2.88 9.85 -7.45
N PHE A 74 -2.15 8.75 -7.69
CA PHE A 74 -1.27 8.18 -6.68
C PHE A 74 -0.10 9.12 -6.35
N ARG A 75 0.50 9.74 -7.38
CA ARG A 75 1.57 10.73 -7.19
C ARG A 75 1.11 11.96 -6.40
N GLN A 76 -0.13 12.39 -6.60
CA GLN A 76 -0.73 13.49 -5.81
C GLN A 76 -0.95 13.06 -4.36
N ALA A 77 -1.57 11.90 -4.14
CA ALA A 77 -1.77 11.34 -2.81
C ALA A 77 -0.46 11.18 -2.03
N GLU A 78 0.58 10.68 -2.71
CA GLU A 78 1.92 10.52 -2.14
C GLU A 78 2.56 11.86 -1.75
N ALA A 79 2.42 12.90 -2.59
CA ALA A 79 2.95 14.23 -2.29
C ALA A 79 2.26 14.87 -1.06
N GLU A 80 0.98 14.54 -0.83
CA GLU A 80 0.20 15.02 0.30
C GLU A 80 0.43 14.22 1.59
N ASN A 81 0.75 12.92 1.47
CA ASN A 81 0.91 11.99 2.58
C ASN A 81 2.38 11.57 2.80
N PRO A 82 3.05 12.11 3.84
CA PRO A 82 4.45 11.78 4.12
C PRO A 82 4.72 10.30 4.38
N VAL A 83 3.74 9.54 4.88
CA VAL A 83 3.90 8.10 5.16
C VAL A 83 4.05 7.30 3.87
N MET A 84 3.26 7.66 2.85
CA MET A 84 3.33 7.03 1.53
C MET A 84 4.71 7.25 0.88
N SER A 85 5.19 8.49 0.90
CA SER A 85 6.53 8.84 0.40
C SER A 85 7.63 8.10 1.18
N PHE A 86 7.51 8.03 2.51
CA PHE A 86 8.50 7.37 3.37
C PHE A 86 8.55 5.85 3.14
N ALA A 87 7.45 5.22 2.73
CA ALA A 87 7.43 3.80 2.43
C ALA A 87 8.34 3.40 1.25
N TRP A 88 8.71 4.33 0.35
CA TRP A 88 9.69 4.07 -0.72
C TRP A 88 11.15 4.11 -0.27
N GLN A 89 11.44 4.44 0.99
CA GLN A 89 12.82 4.49 1.46
C GLN A 89 13.51 3.13 1.46
N MET A 90 14.81 3.11 1.21
CA MET A 90 15.65 1.92 1.34
C MET A 90 16.02 1.71 2.81
N PHE A 91 15.58 0.60 3.40
CA PHE A 91 15.91 0.23 4.77
C PHE A 91 17.05 -0.81 4.82
N GLY A 92 18.29 -0.37 4.53
CA GLY A 92 19.51 -1.20 4.63
C GLY A 92 20.20 -1.15 6.00
N GLN A 93 20.96 -2.19 6.36
CA GLN A 93 21.67 -2.24 7.66
C GLN A 93 23.04 -1.55 7.69
N ASP A 94 23.61 -1.23 6.53
CA ASP A 94 24.93 -0.61 6.43
C ASP A 94 24.99 0.76 7.13
N LEU A 95 26.17 1.15 7.61
CA LEU A 95 26.37 2.35 8.44
C LEU A 95 25.94 3.63 7.71
N SER A 96 26.22 3.76 6.42
CA SER A 96 25.77 4.88 5.59
C SER A 96 24.25 4.97 5.50
N SER A 97 23.57 3.82 5.36
CA SER A 97 22.12 3.74 5.34
C SER A 97 21.49 4.08 6.69
N ARG A 98 22.17 3.86 7.82
CA ARG A 98 21.61 4.20 9.15
C ARG A 98 21.34 5.70 9.29
N GLN A 99 22.31 6.54 8.94
CA GLN A 99 22.14 8.00 9.05
C GLN A 99 21.05 8.50 8.08
N LEU A 100 21.09 8.06 6.82
CA LEU A 100 20.11 8.46 5.81
C LEU A 100 18.67 8.09 6.23
N ARG A 101 18.49 6.89 6.82
CA ARG A 101 17.18 6.46 7.33
C ARG A 101 16.73 7.28 8.52
N HIS A 102 17.64 7.59 9.44
CA HIS A 102 17.32 8.45 10.58
C HIS A 102 16.89 9.85 10.12
N ASP A 103 17.63 10.46 9.17
CA ASP A 103 17.30 11.77 8.63
C ASP A 103 15.94 11.76 7.89
N ALA A 104 15.70 10.73 7.07
CA ALA A 104 14.41 10.55 6.39
C ALA A 104 13.26 10.34 7.38
N TRP A 105 13.48 9.59 8.45
CA TRP A 105 12.51 9.40 9.53
C TRP A 105 12.20 10.70 10.24
N MET A 106 13.22 11.44 10.69
CA MET A 106 13.04 12.71 11.40
C MET A 106 12.30 13.73 10.53
N LYS A 107 12.65 13.82 9.24
CA LYS A 107 11.93 14.66 8.27
C LYS A 107 10.46 14.25 8.13
N THR A 108 10.19 12.94 8.00
CA THR A 108 8.82 12.41 7.90
C THR A 108 8.03 12.71 9.16
N LYS A 109 8.61 12.46 10.34
CA LYS A 109 8.03 12.78 11.65
C LYS A 109 7.64 14.25 11.74
N THR A 110 8.57 15.17 11.45
CA THR A 110 8.28 16.61 11.48
C THR A 110 7.13 16.99 10.53
N HIS A 111 7.07 16.40 9.34
CA HIS A 111 5.98 16.67 8.40
C HIS A 111 4.62 16.13 8.85
N LEU A 112 4.60 15.01 9.57
CA LEU A 112 3.39 14.45 10.16
C LEU A 112 2.90 15.32 11.32
N GLU A 113 3.81 15.74 12.21
CA GLU A 113 3.49 16.63 13.34
C GLU A 113 2.96 17.99 12.85
N GLN A 114 3.54 18.55 11.78
CA GLN A 114 3.04 19.79 11.14
C GLN A 114 1.63 19.64 10.55
N ARG A 115 1.18 18.41 10.29
CA ARG A 115 -0.17 18.08 9.79
C ARG A 115 -1.07 17.56 10.91
N GLU A 116 -0.69 17.76 12.17
CA GLU A 116 -1.45 17.34 13.35
C GLU A 116 -1.67 15.81 13.43
N VAL A 117 -0.76 15.03 12.84
CA VAL A 117 -0.77 13.57 12.94
C VAL A 117 0.14 13.15 14.09
N ASP A 118 -0.44 12.51 15.11
CA ASP A 118 0.32 11.93 16.22
C ASP A 118 1.09 10.69 15.74
N VAL A 119 2.42 10.81 15.66
CA VAL A 119 3.31 9.71 15.28
C VAL A 119 3.37 8.58 16.31
N SER A 120 2.87 8.84 17.52
CA SER A 120 2.75 7.85 18.58
C SER A 120 1.39 7.16 18.60
N ALA A 121 0.47 7.51 17.68
CA ALA A 121 -0.84 6.90 17.58
C ALA A 121 -0.75 5.40 17.26
N THR A 122 -1.79 4.66 17.64
CA THR A 122 -1.93 3.24 17.28
C THR A 122 -1.97 3.08 15.76
N PHE A 123 -1.67 1.88 15.29
CA PHE A 123 -1.86 1.56 13.87
C PHE A 123 -3.29 1.86 13.38
N GLU A 124 -4.32 1.52 14.16
CA GLU A 124 -5.72 1.74 13.80
C GLU A 124 -6.03 3.22 13.61
N GLU A 125 -5.63 4.07 14.55
CA GLU A 125 -5.80 5.53 14.49
C GLU A 125 -5.09 6.13 13.27
N LEU A 126 -3.87 5.69 12.97
CA LEU A 126 -3.16 6.11 11.76
C LEU A 126 -3.88 5.65 10.49
N CYS A 127 -4.28 4.37 10.43
CA CYS A 127 -4.92 3.74 9.28
C CYS A 127 -6.29 4.35 8.96
N THR A 128 -7.00 4.82 9.99
CA THR A 128 -8.32 5.43 9.87
C THR A 128 -8.29 6.95 9.98
N SER A 129 -7.10 7.55 10.04
CA SER A 129 -6.93 9.00 10.11
C SER A 129 -7.49 9.70 8.88
N ARG A 130 -7.93 10.95 9.07
CA ARG A 130 -8.43 11.82 8.00
C ARG A 130 -7.44 11.94 6.84
N MET A 131 -6.14 12.07 7.14
CA MET A 131 -5.10 12.15 6.11
C MET A 131 -5.07 10.88 5.26
N MET A 132 -5.10 9.70 5.88
CA MET A 132 -5.10 8.42 5.18
C MET A 132 -6.38 8.17 4.38
N ASN A 133 -7.54 8.52 4.95
CA ASN A 133 -8.83 8.40 4.26
C ASN A 133 -8.88 9.32 3.03
N HIS A 134 -8.44 10.57 3.16
CA HIS A 134 -8.38 11.52 2.06
C HIS A 134 -7.40 11.09 0.95
N THR A 135 -6.18 10.73 1.32
CA THR A 135 -5.10 10.50 0.35
C THR A 135 -5.14 9.11 -0.26
N TYR A 136 -5.53 8.07 0.49
CA TYR A 136 -5.38 6.68 0.05
C TYR A 136 -6.68 5.88 0.04
N TRP A 137 -7.37 5.75 1.18
CA TRP A 137 -8.47 4.78 1.30
C TRP A 137 -9.76 5.17 0.59
N SER A 138 -9.92 6.44 0.21
CA SER A 138 -11.07 6.91 -0.59
C SER A 138 -10.80 6.94 -2.10
N GLN A 139 -9.59 6.60 -2.55
CA GLN A 139 -9.27 6.51 -3.97
C GLN A 139 -10.02 5.36 -4.63
N ASN A 140 -10.44 5.52 -5.89
CA ASN A 140 -11.32 4.57 -6.59
C ASN A 140 -10.76 3.14 -6.59
N GLU A 141 -9.45 3.03 -6.72
CA GLU A 141 -8.66 1.80 -6.72
C GLU A 141 -8.71 1.05 -5.38
N MET A 142 -9.10 1.72 -4.29
CA MET A 142 -9.17 1.15 -2.93
C MET A 142 -10.61 1.02 -2.42
N ARG A 143 -11.62 1.48 -3.17
CA ARG A 143 -13.02 1.44 -2.73
C ARG A 143 -13.56 0.02 -2.79
N LEU A 144 -14.17 -0.42 -1.69
CA LEU A 144 -14.89 -1.70 -1.66
C LEU A 144 -16.18 -1.65 -2.48
N LEU A 145 -16.76 -0.45 -2.60
CA LEU A 145 -18.08 -0.23 -3.18
C LEU A 145 -17.97 0.67 -4.41
N GLU A 146 -18.75 0.33 -5.43
CA GLU A 146 -19.09 1.27 -6.51
C GLU A 146 -19.86 2.46 -5.92
N PRO A 147 -19.88 3.64 -6.60
CA PRO A 147 -20.67 4.78 -6.13
C PRO A 147 -22.11 4.38 -5.79
N LYS A 148 -22.52 4.63 -4.54
CA LYS A 148 -23.82 4.18 -4.02
C LYS A 148 -24.95 4.83 -4.79
N MET A 149 -26.01 4.07 -5.08
CA MET A 149 -27.20 4.59 -5.77
C MET A 149 -28.39 4.61 -4.82
N CYS A 150 -29.11 5.73 -4.75
CA CYS A 150 -30.37 5.82 -4.02
C CYS A 150 -31.47 5.08 -4.81
N CYS A 151 -32.08 4.06 -4.21
CA CYS A 151 -33.07 3.21 -4.91
C CYS A 151 -34.35 3.98 -5.27
N GLU A 152 -34.68 5.03 -4.53
CA GLU A 152 -35.87 5.85 -4.78
C GLU A 152 -35.69 6.82 -5.96
N THR A 153 -34.47 7.29 -6.20
CA THR A 153 -34.18 8.32 -7.22
C THR A 153 -33.33 7.82 -8.37
N TRP A 154 -32.70 6.65 -8.23
CA TRP A 154 -31.70 6.09 -9.14
C TRP A 154 -30.54 7.04 -9.44
N ARG A 155 -30.21 7.91 -8.48
CA ARG A 155 -29.07 8.83 -8.56
C ARG A 155 -27.97 8.39 -7.62
N THR A 156 -26.73 8.69 -8.02
CA THR A 156 -25.56 8.51 -7.17
C THR A 156 -25.69 9.36 -5.91
N VAL A 157 -25.40 8.76 -4.76
CA VAL A 157 -25.30 9.45 -3.48
C VAL A 157 -23.94 10.15 -3.44
N GLY A 158 -23.94 11.45 -3.20
CA GLY A 158 -22.70 12.19 -2.99
C GLY A 158 -22.08 11.79 -1.65
N GLU A 159 -20.87 11.26 -1.67
CA GLU A 159 -20.14 10.82 -0.48
C GLU A 159 -18.83 11.60 -0.36
N ASN A 160 -18.47 11.99 0.86
CA ASN A 160 -17.16 12.56 1.15
C ASN A 160 -16.11 11.46 1.35
N THR A 161 -14.83 11.85 1.43
CA THR A 161 -13.71 10.90 1.54
C THR A 161 -13.77 10.03 2.79
N GLU A 162 -14.27 10.55 3.91
CA GLU A 162 -14.42 9.79 5.16
C GLU A 162 -15.53 8.72 5.05
N GLU A 163 -16.66 9.07 4.43
CA GLU A 163 -17.76 8.14 4.17
C GLU A 163 -17.36 7.00 3.24
N ILE A 164 -16.60 7.32 2.19
CA ILE A 164 -16.06 6.34 1.25
C ILE A 164 -15.08 5.41 1.96
N ALA A 165 -14.10 5.96 2.69
CA ALA A 165 -13.07 5.18 3.36
C ALA A 165 -13.65 4.29 4.47
N SER A 166 -14.60 4.81 5.26
CA SER A 166 -15.29 4.07 6.32
C SER A 166 -16.17 2.95 5.78
N SER A 167 -16.90 3.18 4.68
CA SER A 167 -17.68 2.11 4.04
C SER A 167 -16.84 1.10 3.26
N SER A 168 -15.55 1.38 3.08
CA SER A 168 -14.56 0.44 2.52
C SER A 168 -13.78 -0.33 3.60
N LEU A 169 -14.11 -0.15 4.88
CA LEU A 169 -13.58 -0.94 5.99
C LEU A 169 -14.63 -1.95 6.46
N VAL A 170 -14.36 -3.24 6.26
CA VAL A 170 -15.25 -4.31 6.70
C VAL A 170 -15.03 -4.58 8.19
N SER A 171 -16.10 -4.74 8.95
CA SER A 171 -16.02 -5.11 10.36
C SER A 171 -16.38 -6.58 10.56
N LEU A 172 -15.50 -7.33 11.20
CA LEU A 172 -15.75 -8.71 11.64
C LEU A 172 -15.55 -8.78 13.16
N ASP A 173 -16.64 -8.58 13.91
CA ASP A 173 -16.63 -8.65 15.37
C ASP A 173 -17.28 -9.94 15.86
N ARG A 174 -16.45 -10.89 16.32
CA ARG A 174 -16.90 -12.20 16.82
C ARG A 174 -17.54 -12.12 18.20
N ASN A 175 -17.44 -11.01 18.93
CA ASN A 175 -18.26 -10.82 20.13
C ASN A 175 -19.72 -10.54 19.77
N MET A 176 -19.96 -9.81 18.67
CA MET A 176 -21.30 -9.49 18.19
C MET A 176 -21.89 -10.61 17.33
N SER A 177 -21.05 -11.31 16.57
CA SER A 177 -21.49 -12.39 15.68
C SER A 177 -20.49 -13.56 15.76
N PRO A 178 -20.62 -14.43 16.79
CA PRO A 178 -19.66 -15.50 17.08
C PRO A 178 -19.55 -16.59 16.03
N ASP A 179 -20.43 -16.65 15.04
CA ASP A 179 -20.37 -17.64 13.95
C ASP A 179 -20.05 -17.00 12.60
N MET A 180 -19.89 -15.67 12.54
CA MET A 180 -19.66 -14.94 11.30
C MET A 180 -18.26 -15.27 10.72
N THR A 181 -18.23 -15.64 9.44
CA THR A 181 -17.00 -15.87 8.68
C THR A 181 -16.53 -14.59 7.98
N VAL A 182 -15.28 -14.59 7.48
CA VAL A 182 -14.76 -13.48 6.65
C VAL A 182 -15.64 -13.26 5.42
N GLN A 183 -16.01 -14.34 4.73
CA GLN A 183 -16.90 -14.29 3.56
C GLN A 183 -18.22 -13.58 3.88
N GLN A 184 -18.87 -13.96 4.98
CA GLN A 184 -20.15 -13.37 5.40
C GLN A 184 -20.01 -11.89 5.79
N ALA A 185 -18.93 -11.52 6.50
CA ALA A 185 -18.67 -10.13 6.85
C ALA A 185 -18.51 -9.25 5.61
N VAL A 186 -17.73 -9.71 4.62
CA VAL A 186 -17.57 -8.99 3.35
C VAL A 186 -18.89 -8.90 2.59
N GLU A 187 -19.63 -10.01 2.44
CA GLU A 187 -20.91 -10.03 1.73
C GLU A 187 -21.98 -9.13 2.37
N SER A 188 -21.93 -8.94 3.68
CA SER A 188 -22.84 -8.04 4.41
C SER A 188 -22.70 -6.56 4.02
N SER A 189 -21.62 -6.21 3.31
CA SER A 189 -21.38 -4.85 2.81
C SER A 189 -22.11 -4.53 1.50
N PHE A 190 -22.74 -5.53 0.85
CA PHE A 190 -23.39 -5.37 -0.45
C PHE A 190 -24.89 -5.57 -0.36
N GLY A 191 -25.62 -5.10 -1.37
CA GLY A 191 -27.08 -5.23 -1.43
C GLY A 191 -27.81 -3.91 -1.27
N ILE A 192 -29.09 -4.01 -0.90
CA ILE A 192 -29.92 -2.86 -0.58
C ILE A 192 -29.82 -2.61 0.91
N ILE A 193 -29.13 -1.54 1.28
CA ILE A 193 -28.88 -1.17 2.68
C ILE A 193 -29.63 0.11 3.00
N ARG A 194 -30.34 0.10 4.14
CA ARG A 194 -31.07 1.26 4.63
C ARG A 194 -30.17 2.14 5.51
N ARG A 195 -29.98 3.40 5.13
CA ARG A 195 -29.22 4.40 5.90
C ARG A 195 -30.00 5.70 5.97
N GLU A 196 -30.16 6.27 7.17
CA GLU A 196 -30.89 7.53 7.39
C GLU A 196 -32.31 7.56 6.76
N GLY A 197 -32.97 6.40 6.75
CA GLY A 197 -34.31 6.26 6.18
C GLY A 197 -34.37 6.06 4.66
N LYS A 198 -33.25 6.13 3.92
CA LYS A 198 -33.18 5.89 2.47
C LYS A 198 -32.60 4.51 2.16
N HIS A 199 -33.06 3.91 1.07
CA HIS A 199 -32.46 2.67 0.56
C HIS A 199 -31.35 3.00 -0.44
N THR A 200 -30.18 2.43 -0.18
CA THR A 200 -29.03 2.57 -1.06
C THR A 200 -28.64 1.21 -1.61
N LEU A 201 -28.46 1.13 -2.92
CA LEU A 201 -27.86 0.00 -3.59
C LEU A 201 -26.35 0.13 -3.50
N GLN A 202 -25.72 -0.85 -2.83
CA GLN A 202 -24.29 -0.93 -2.62
C GLN A 202 -23.77 -2.15 -3.38
N ARG A 203 -23.02 -1.89 -4.46
CA ARG A 203 -22.46 -2.94 -5.31
C ARG A 203 -20.97 -3.10 -4.99
N PRO A 204 -20.43 -4.33 -5.05
CA PRO A 204 -19.00 -4.55 -4.93
C PRO A 204 -18.28 -3.87 -6.09
N ALA A 205 -17.23 -3.12 -5.78
CA ALA A 205 -16.20 -2.71 -6.73
C ALA A 205 -15.11 -3.81 -6.81
N ARG A 206 -13.96 -3.49 -7.41
CA ARG A 206 -12.79 -4.39 -7.49
C ARG A 206 -11.55 -3.70 -6.91
N PRO A 207 -11.50 -3.47 -5.58
CA PRO A 207 -10.38 -2.78 -4.95
C PRO A 207 -9.08 -3.57 -5.05
N HIS A 208 -7.95 -2.87 -5.15
CA HIS A 208 -6.63 -3.47 -5.05
C HIS A 208 -6.32 -3.98 -3.64
N ILE A 209 -6.94 -3.38 -2.62
CA ILE A 209 -6.78 -3.73 -1.21
C ILE A 209 -8.13 -3.66 -0.49
N ILE A 210 -8.48 -4.73 0.24
CA ILE A 210 -9.63 -4.77 1.15
C ILE A 210 -9.11 -4.79 2.58
N ARG A 211 -9.68 -3.94 3.43
CA ARG A 211 -9.35 -3.87 4.87
C ARG A 211 -10.46 -4.49 5.69
N ILE A 212 -10.10 -5.36 6.62
CA ILE A 212 -11.03 -5.97 7.57
C ILE A 212 -10.55 -5.71 8.99
N LEU A 213 -11.38 -5.06 9.78
CA LEU A 213 -11.19 -4.89 11.21
C LEU A 213 -11.76 -6.11 11.93
N TYR A 214 -10.87 -6.96 12.43
CA TYR A 214 -11.19 -8.24 13.05
C TYR A 214 -11.03 -8.20 14.56
N SER A 215 -12.10 -8.54 15.29
CA SER A 215 -12.06 -8.77 16.74
C SER A 215 -12.31 -10.26 16.99
N SER A 216 -11.32 -10.97 17.55
CA SER A 216 -11.41 -12.43 17.75
C SER A 216 -12.51 -12.84 18.74
N GLY A 217 -12.88 -11.93 19.64
CA GLY A 217 -13.88 -12.14 20.69
C GLY A 217 -13.47 -13.22 21.70
N SER A 218 -14.46 -13.67 22.48
CA SER A 218 -14.30 -14.73 23.51
C SER A 218 -14.73 -16.13 23.04
N GLY A 219 -15.35 -16.24 21.86
CA GLY A 219 -15.80 -17.51 21.29
C GLY A 219 -14.70 -18.28 20.55
N PRO A 220 -15.06 -19.35 19.82
CA PRO A 220 -14.13 -20.08 18.96
C PRO A 220 -13.49 -19.13 17.93
N ARG A 221 -12.17 -19.17 17.83
CA ARG A 221 -11.44 -18.38 16.84
C ARG A 221 -11.58 -18.99 15.45
N LEU A 222 -11.49 -18.12 14.46
CA LEU A 222 -11.23 -18.55 13.09
C LEU A 222 -9.77 -18.98 13.02
N SER A 223 -9.54 -20.15 12.45
CA SER A 223 -8.19 -20.59 12.08
C SER A 223 -7.62 -19.66 11.01
N PHE A 224 -6.30 -19.58 10.91
CA PHE A 224 -5.61 -18.84 9.87
C PHE A 224 -6.05 -19.32 8.48
N ARG A 225 -6.36 -20.61 8.31
CA ARG A 225 -6.92 -21.15 7.07
C ARG A 225 -8.25 -20.47 6.70
N GLU A 226 -9.12 -20.22 7.67
CA GLU A 226 -10.41 -19.53 7.44
C GLU A 226 -10.27 -18.02 7.24
N LEU A 227 -9.14 -17.44 7.68
CA LEU A 227 -8.78 -16.04 7.49
C LEU A 227 -7.93 -15.81 6.24
N ARG A 228 -7.47 -16.86 5.56
CA ARG A 228 -6.46 -16.72 4.50
C ARG A 228 -7.01 -16.10 3.23
N ASP A 229 -8.26 -16.39 2.89
CA ASP A 229 -8.87 -15.94 1.65
C ASP A 229 -10.40 -15.83 1.76
N PHE A 230 -10.97 -15.15 0.78
CA PHE A 230 -12.41 -15.12 0.54
C PHE A 230 -12.69 -14.80 -0.94
N ASN A 231 -13.96 -14.86 -1.34
CA ASN A 231 -14.43 -14.63 -2.69
C ASN A 231 -15.34 -13.40 -2.78
N LEU A 232 -14.82 -12.30 -3.30
CA LEU A 232 -15.58 -11.08 -3.54
C LEU A 232 -16.59 -11.29 -4.69
N PRO A 233 -17.91 -11.05 -4.49
CA PRO A 233 -18.87 -11.08 -5.59
C PRO A 233 -18.55 -10.07 -6.68
N ILE A 234 -18.71 -10.47 -7.94
CA ILE A 234 -18.72 -9.56 -9.08
C ILE A 234 -20.16 -9.43 -9.53
N TRP A 235 -20.65 -8.19 -9.60
CA TRP A 235 -22.02 -7.92 -10.03
C TRP A 235 -22.00 -7.44 -11.47
N ARG A 236 -22.60 -8.23 -12.37
CA ARG A 236 -22.77 -7.85 -13.77
C ARG A 236 -24.21 -7.45 -14.03
N GLU A 237 -24.42 -6.28 -14.61
CA GLU A 237 -25.76 -5.86 -15.03
C GLU A 237 -26.33 -6.84 -16.06
N THR A 238 -27.59 -7.20 -15.86
CA THR A 238 -28.34 -8.08 -16.79
C THR A 238 -29.45 -7.29 -17.47
N GLN A 239 -30.04 -7.88 -18.51
CA GLN A 239 -31.24 -7.34 -19.14
C GLN A 239 -32.53 -7.72 -18.38
N ASP A 240 -32.45 -8.63 -17.40
CA ASP A 240 -33.59 -9.07 -16.60
C ASP A 240 -33.89 -8.04 -15.50
N ARG A 241 -35.03 -7.37 -15.60
CA ARG A 241 -35.46 -6.40 -14.60
C ARG A 241 -35.80 -7.03 -13.24
N GLN A 242 -36.12 -8.32 -13.19
CA GLN A 242 -36.38 -9.02 -11.94
C GLN A 242 -35.08 -9.39 -11.22
N ASN A 243 -34.02 -9.68 -11.99
CA ASN A 243 -32.68 -9.97 -11.49
C ASN A 243 -31.66 -9.05 -12.17
N PRO A 244 -31.63 -7.75 -11.83
CA PRO A 244 -30.84 -6.75 -12.55
C PRO A 244 -29.33 -7.00 -12.47
N PHE A 245 -28.88 -7.88 -11.58
CA PHE A 245 -27.47 -8.24 -11.42
C PHE A 245 -27.29 -9.76 -11.38
N ASP A 246 -26.35 -10.25 -12.19
CA ASP A 246 -25.77 -11.58 -12.05
C ASP A 246 -24.62 -11.50 -11.04
N THR A 247 -24.68 -12.35 -10.02
CA THR A 247 -23.73 -12.42 -8.90
C THR A 247 -23.02 -13.78 -8.82
N SER A 248 -23.09 -14.56 -9.89
CA SER A 248 -22.49 -15.90 -9.99
C SER A 248 -20.95 -15.85 -10.03
N GLU A 249 -20.39 -14.81 -10.65
CA GLU A 249 -18.94 -14.63 -10.74
C GLU A 249 -18.35 -14.11 -9.42
N ARG A 250 -17.15 -14.59 -9.10
CA ARG A 250 -16.43 -14.29 -7.87
C ARG A 250 -14.96 -14.01 -8.19
N ALA A 251 -14.40 -12.98 -7.56
CA ALA A 251 -12.97 -12.72 -7.56
C ALA A 251 -12.37 -13.16 -6.23
N GLN A 252 -11.33 -13.99 -6.27
CA GLN A 252 -10.65 -14.43 -5.06
C GLN A 252 -9.75 -13.32 -4.52
N TYR A 253 -9.71 -13.18 -3.20
CA TYR A 253 -8.83 -12.29 -2.46
C TYR A 253 -8.09 -13.08 -1.41
N VAL A 254 -6.79 -12.81 -1.27
CA VAL A 254 -5.89 -13.51 -0.37
C VAL A 254 -5.25 -12.54 0.61
N ILE A 255 -4.96 -13.03 1.81
CA ILE A 255 -4.38 -12.22 2.86
C ILE A 255 -2.97 -11.76 2.45
N LEU A 256 -2.73 -10.47 2.64
CA LEU A 256 -1.50 -9.78 2.29
C LEU A 256 -0.71 -9.42 3.55
N ALA A 257 -1.43 -9.04 4.60
CA ALA A 257 -0.85 -8.64 5.87
C ALA A 257 -1.88 -8.72 7.00
N VAL A 258 -1.36 -8.90 8.22
CA VAL A 258 -2.11 -8.82 9.48
C VAL A 258 -1.39 -7.86 10.38
N VAL A 259 -2.11 -6.90 10.96
CA VAL A 259 -1.59 -6.05 12.04
C VAL A 259 -2.34 -6.36 13.32
N ARG A 260 -1.63 -6.85 14.33
CA ARG A 260 -2.11 -6.96 15.70
C ARG A 260 -2.01 -5.59 16.36
N MET A 261 -3.14 -5.02 16.75
CA MET A 261 -3.19 -3.75 17.46
C MET A 261 -2.66 -3.91 18.88
N ARG A 262 -1.94 -2.90 19.37
CA ARG A 262 -1.53 -2.86 20.78
C ARG A 262 -2.74 -2.67 21.70
N ALA A 263 -2.75 -3.37 22.83
CA ALA A 263 -3.81 -3.24 23.83
C ALA A 263 -3.71 -1.95 24.66
N ASN A 264 -2.51 -1.38 24.77
CA ASN A 264 -2.23 -0.14 25.48
C ASN A 264 -0.91 0.48 24.97
N LEU A 265 -0.58 1.69 25.44
CA LEU A 265 0.61 2.44 25.00
C LEU A 265 1.95 1.78 25.33
N ALA A 266 2.00 0.85 26.31
CA ALA A 266 3.22 0.13 26.65
C ALA A 266 3.45 -1.10 25.76
N ALA A 267 2.43 -1.54 25.02
CA ALA A 267 2.51 -2.62 24.06
C ALA A 267 2.80 -2.09 22.65
N ASN A 268 3.32 -2.97 21.79
CA ASN A 268 3.63 -2.65 20.41
C ASN A 268 2.52 -3.10 19.46
N ASP A 269 2.23 -2.28 18.45
CA ASP A 269 1.54 -2.76 17.25
C ASP A 269 2.51 -3.67 16.50
N LEU A 270 2.04 -4.85 16.10
CA LEU A 270 2.87 -5.83 15.38
C LEU A 270 2.25 -6.18 14.03
N VAL A 271 3.07 -6.30 12.99
CA VAL A 271 2.67 -6.66 11.64
C VAL A 271 3.32 -7.97 11.21
N ARG A 272 2.54 -8.78 10.50
CA ARG A 272 3.00 -9.93 9.73
C ARG A 272 2.60 -9.73 8.27
N LEU A 273 3.50 -10.02 7.35
CA LEU A 273 3.30 -9.87 5.91
C LEU A 273 3.29 -11.24 5.26
N TYR A 274 2.49 -11.39 4.20
CA TYR A 274 2.37 -12.63 3.45
C TYR A 274 2.62 -12.41 1.96
N ALA A 275 3.32 -13.36 1.34
CA ALA A 275 3.46 -13.44 -0.09
C ALA A 275 2.10 -13.73 -0.72
N ALA A 276 1.95 -13.48 -2.03
CA ALA A 276 0.71 -13.78 -2.75
C ALA A 276 0.34 -15.29 -2.71
N SER A 277 1.33 -16.16 -2.51
CA SER A 277 1.13 -17.59 -2.28
C SER A 277 0.59 -17.92 -0.88
N GLY A 278 0.61 -16.98 0.07
CA GLY A 278 0.16 -17.15 1.46
C GLY A 278 1.26 -17.49 2.46
N ALA A 279 2.51 -17.70 2.02
CA ALA A 279 3.64 -17.88 2.93
C ALA A 279 4.00 -16.57 3.66
N GLU A 280 4.38 -16.64 4.94
CA GLU A 280 4.92 -15.48 5.67
C GLU A 280 6.21 -14.98 4.98
N ILE A 281 6.31 -13.66 4.82
CA ILE A 281 7.52 -13.01 4.35
C ILE A 281 8.38 -12.71 5.57
N VAL A 282 9.45 -13.51 5.76
CA VAL A 282 10.44 -13.25 6.81
C VAL A 282 11.37 -12.12 6.35
N PRO A 283 11.58 -11.08 7.17
CA PRO A 283 12.52 -10.03 6.87
C PRO A 283 13.97 -10.52 6.70
N VAL A 284 14.77 -9.80 5.93
CA VAL A 284 16.21 -10.11 5.72
C VAL A 284 17.06 -9.91 6.98
N TYR A 285 16.56 -9.18 7.96
CA TYR A 285 17.24 -8.93 9.22
C TYR A 285 16.33 -9.11 10.43
N GLU A 286 16.95 -9.46 11.56
CA GLU A 286 16.27 -9.67 12.83
C GLU A 286 15.98 -8.35 13.58
N ASP A 287 15.30 -8.47 14.73
CA ASP A 287 15.05 -7.40 15.70
C ASP A 287 14.29 -6.17 15.17
N ILE A 288 13.32 -6.39 14.29
CA ILE A 288 12.41 -5.34 13.82
C ILE A 288 11.28 -5.17 14.84
N PRO A 289 11.15 -4.03 15.55
CA PRO A 289 10.25 -3.97 16.71
C PRO A 289 8.76 -4.08 16.38
N CYS A 290 8.37 -3.78 15.15
CA CYS A 290 7.02 -3.98 14.66
C CYS A 290 6.77 -5.37 14.05
N MET A 291 7.77 -6.24 13.91
CA MET A 291 7.63 -7.58 13.30
C MET A 291 8.07 -8.66 14.27
N GLY A 292 7.30 -8.83 15.36
CA GLY A 292 7.57 -9.89 16.33
C GLY A 292 7.34 -11.28 15.75
N THR A 293 8.19 -12.24 16.09
CA THR A 293 8.12 -13.64 15.65
C THR A 293 7.30 -14.54 16.59
N HIS A 294 6.92 -14.04 17.77
CA HIS A 294 6.32 -14.84 18.85
C HIS A 294 4.82 -14.58 19.05
N TRP A 295 4.08 -14.35 17.97
CA TRP A 295 2.62 -14.20 18.05
C TRP A 295 1.92 -14.85 16.86
N SER A 296 0.67 -15.24 17.03
CA SER A 296 -0.22 -15.75 15.98
C SER A 296 -1.56 -15.05 16.07
N ILE A 297 -2.25 -14.91 14.94
CA ILE A 297 -3.65 -14.46 14.95
C ILE A 297 -4.58 -15.44 15.69
N GLU A 298 -4.16 -16.71 15.80
CA GLU A 298 -4.86 -17.77 16.53
C GLU A 298 -4.58 -17.76 18.04
N ASP A 299 -3.59 -17.00 18.52
CA ASP A 299 -3.17 -16.94 19.93
C ASP A 299 -4.36 -16.65 20.87
N GLU A 300 -4.42 -17.32 22.02
CA GLU A 300 -5.46 -17.25 23.08
C GLU A 300 -5.82 -15.86 23.62
N ASN A 301 -5.12 -14.82 23.20
CA ASN A 301 -5.38 -13.45 23.59
C ASN A 301 -6.57 -12.81 22.83
N GLN A 302 -7.29 -11.90 23.49
CA GLN A 302 -8.36 -11.11 22.88
C GLN A 302 -7.79 -9.85 22.23
N HIS A 303 -7.07 -10.03 21.13
CA HIS A 303 -6.53 -8.91 20.37
C HIS A 303 -7.52 -8.47 19.28
N ARG A 304 -7.36 -7.21 18.85
CA ARG A 304 -7.96 -6.69 17.63
C ARG A 304 -6.91 -6.71 16.53
N TYR A 305 -7.32 -7.05 15.31
CA TYR A 305 -6.46 -7.14 14.15
C TYR A 305 -7.00 -6.32 12.99
N MET A 306 -6.11 -5.71 12.21
CA MET A 306 -6.44 -5.18 10.89
C MET A 306 -5.86 -6.13 9.84
N LEU A 307 -6.74 -6.73 9.05
CA LEU A 307 -6.39 -7.66 7.98
C LEU A 307 -6.42 -6.92 6.65
N PHE A 308 -5.44 -7.18 5.79
CA PHE A 308 -5.35 -6.61 4.45
C PHE A 308 -5.39 -7.74 3.44
N TYR A 309 -6.29 -7.66 2.47
CA TYR A 309 -6.43 -8.64 1.40
C TYR A 309 -6.23 -7.98 0.04
N ALA A 310 -5.72 -8.74 -0.93
CA ALA A 310 -5.57 -8.30 -2.31
C ALA A 310 -5.94 -9.44 -3.27
N PRO A 311 -6.21 -9.16 -4.56
CA PRO A 311 -6.27 -10.21 -5.56
C PRO A 311 -4.95 -11.00 -5.58
N PRO A 312 -4.99 -12.32 -5.86
CA PRO A 312 -3.78 -13.11 -5.98
C PRO A 312 -2.88 -12.53 -7.09
N GLY A 313 -1.57 -12.56 -6.85
CA GLY A 313 -0.58 -12.19 -7.89
C GLY A 313 -0.62 -13.18 -9.05
N TYR A 314 -0.14 -12.76 -10.23
CA TYR A 314 -0.20 -13.55 -11.48
C TYR A 314 0.39 -14.97 -11.36
N ASP A 315 1.37 -15.18 -10.47
CA ASP A 315 2.05 -16.47 -10.28
C ASP A 315 1.61 -17.25 -9.03
N ALA A 316 0.59 -16.78 -8.31
CA ALA A 316 0.16 -17.41 -7.06
C ALA A 316 -0.60 -18.71 -7.32
N ARG A 317 0.05 -19.85 -7.08
CA ARG A 317 -0.62 -21.15 -6.96
C ARG A 317 -1.18 -21.29 -5.54
N LEU A 318 -2.51 -21.19 -5.41
CA LEU A 318 -3.18 -21.22 -4.10
C LEU A 318 -3.38 -22.63 -3.55
N ASP A 319 -3.28 -23.64 -4.40
CA ASP A 319 -3.37 -25.06 -4.03
C ASP A 319 -2.05 -25.61 -3.44
N ASP A 320 -1.08 -24.73 -3.14
CA ASP A 320 0.19 -25.17 -2.57
C ASP A 320 0.00 -25.66 -1.12
N ALA A 321 -0.05 -26.98 -0.97
CA ALA A 321 -0.13 -27.67 0.30
C ALA A 321 1.06 -27.35 1.24
N TYR A 322 2.15 -26.78 0.71
CA TYR A 322 3.32 -26.35 1.47
C TYR A 322 3.26 -24.91 1.98
N ALA A 323 2.15 -24.19 1.75
CA ALA A 323 1.92 -22.89 2.36
C ALA A 323 1.53 -23.03 3.85
N PHE A 324 2.45 -23.56 4.68
CA PHE A 324 2.36 -23.60 6.14
C PHE A 324 3.76 -23.55 6.79
N PRO A 325 3.92 -22.93 7.98
CA PRO A 325 2.90 -22.41 8.92
C PRO A 325 2.56 -20.91 8.77
N GLU A 326 1.47 -20.43 9.42
CA GLU A 326 1.18 -18.98 9.57
C GLU A 326 2.40 -18.22 10.11
N VAL A 327 3.02 -18.82 11.13
CA VAL A 327 4.28 -18.39 11.69
C VAL A 327 5.37 -19.24 11.07
N ALA A 328 6.09 -18.69 10.10
CA ALA A 328 7.34 -19.24 9.65
C ALA A 328 8.34 -19.19 10.82
N GLY A 329 9.04 -20.30 11.05
CA GLY A 329 10.26 -20.25 11.86
C GLY A 329 11.26 -19.28 11.22
N PRO A 330 12.20 -18.69 11.99
CA PRO A 330 13.23 -17.85 11.42
C PRO A 330 13.93 -18.60 10.27
N LEU A 331 13.90 -17.98 9.08
CA LEU A 331 14.45 -18.55 7.84
C LEU A 331 15.97 -18.81 7.95
N ILE A 332 16.60 -18.12 8.90
CA ILE A 332 18.03 -18.03 9.11
C ILE A 332 18.23 -18.16 10.62
N LYS A 333 18.97 -19.19 11.06
CA LYS A 333 19.57 -19.17 12.40
C LYS A 333 20.80 -18.27 12.30
N ASP A 334 21.15 -17.56 13.37
CA ASP A 334 22.40 -16.79 13.44
C ASP A 334 23.62 -17.74 13.46
N ASP A 335 23.85 -18.40 12.33
CA ASP A 335 24.91 -19.34 12.04
C ASP A 335 25.66 -18.92 10.76
N ASP A 336 26.93 -19.32 10.69
CA ASP A 336 27.84 -18.95 9.61
C ASP A 336 27.31 -19.35 8.22
N ASP A 337 26.51 -20.42 8.15
CA ASP A 337 25.93 -20.95 6.91
C ASP A 337 24.84 -20.02 6.33
N SER A 338 24.00 -19.45 7.19
CA SER A 338 22.95 -18.54 6.78
C SER A 338 23.49 -17.16 6.36
N ILE A 339 24.53 -16.68 7.05
CA ILE A 339 25.29 -15.48 6.64
C ILE A 339 25.94 -15.72 5.26
N ALA A 340 26.49 -16.91 5.02
CA ALA A 340 27.06 -17.27 3.73
C ALA A 340 25.99 -17.31 2.61
N TYR A 341 24.77 -17.75 2.90
CA TYR A 341 23.66 -17.72 1.94
C TYR A 341 23.24 -16.30 1.57
N LEU A 342 23.09 -15.38 2.54
CA LEU A 342 22.80 -13.97 2.25
C LEU A 342 23.92 -13.31 1.44
N ALA A 343 25.19 -13.59 1.78
CA ALA A 343 26.33 -13.14 1.00
C ALA A 343 26.31 -13.72 -0.43
N LEU A 344 25.82 -14.95 -0.61
CA LEU A 344 25.64 -15.58 -1.92
C LEU A 344 24.53 -14.89 -2.71
N VAL A 345 23.39 -14.57 -2.10
CA VAL A 345 22.30 -13.82 -2.73
C VAL A 345 22.77 -12.43 -3.13
N ASP A 346 23.41 -11.68 -2.22
CA ASP A 346 23.98 -10.36 -2.53
C ASP A 346 25.03 -10.44 -3.64
N LYS A 347 25.87 -11.49 -3.64
CA LYS A 347 26.84 -11.75 -4.72
C LYS A 347 26.15 -12.12 -6.04
N ALA A 348 25.09 -12.90 -6.02
CA ALA A 348 24.32 -13.28 -7.20
C ALA A 348 23.53 -12.11 -7.78
N MET A 349 23.12 -11.16 -6.93
CA MET A 349 22.42 -9.94 -7.32
C MET A 349 23.37 -8.85 -7.83
N ARG A 350 24.66 -8.89 -7.44
CA ARG A 350 25.67 -7.89 -7.82
C ARG A 350 25.80 -7.63 -9.33
N PRO A 351 25.82 -8.63 -10.23
CA PRO A 351 25.89 -8.38 -11.68
C PRO A 351 24.70 -7.59 -12.22
N TYR A 352 23.51 -7.79 -11.64
CA TYR A 352 22.31 -7.04 -12.02
C TYR A 352 22.37 -5.59 -11.56
N ILE A 353 22.91 -5.37 -10.36
CA ILE A 353 23.16 -4.02 -9.81
C ILE A 353 24.19 -3.30 -10.68
N GLU A 354 25.33 -3.93 -10.96
CA GLU A 354 26.41 -3.36 -11.80
C GLU A 354 25.93 -3.08 -13.23
N LYS A 355 25.12 -3.96 -13.81
CA LYS A 355 24.51 -3.74 -15.12
C LYS A 355 23.58 -2.52 -15.12
N ALA A 356 22.71 -2.41 -14.12
CA ALA A 356 21.81 -1.27 -13.98
C ALA A 356 22.59 0.06 -13.81
N GLU A 357 23.69 0.04 -13.05
CA GLU A 357 24.58 1.21 -12.91
C GLU A 357 25.29 1.57 -14.23
N ALA A 358 25.77 0.58 -14.99
CA ALA A 358 26.41 0.81 -16.28
C ALA A 358 25.44 1.40 -17.31
N GLU A 359 24.20 0.88 -17.37
CA GLU A 359 23.14 1.41 -18.23
C GLU A 359 22.79 2.87 -17.87
N ARG A 360 22.83 3.24 -16.59
CA ARG A 360 22.66 4.63 -16.14
C ARG A 360 23.77 5.56 -16.60
N VAL A 361 25.03 5.15 -16.46
CA VAL A 361 26.19 5.96 -16.90
C VAL A 361 26.11 6.19 -18.41
N ALA A 362 25.72 5.17 -19.18
CA ALA A 362 25.50 5.28 -20.61
C ALA A 362 24.36 6.27 -20.95
N ALA A 363 23.21 6.18 -20.27
CA ALA A 363 22.07 7.07 -20.49
C ALA A 363 22.36 8.54 -20.13
N ALA A 364 23.10 8.78 -19.05
CA ALA A 364 23.53 10.13 -18.65
C ALA A 364 24.51 10.74 -19.66
N ALA A 365 25.43 9.92 -20.20
CA ALA A 365 26.38 10.36 -21.22
C ALA A 365 25.70 10.72 -22.56
N SER A 366 24.60 10.03 -22.92
CA SER A 366 23.83 10.36 -24.13
C SER A 366 23.05 11.67 -24.01
N ASN A 367 22.47 11.97 -22.83
CA ASN A 367 21.72 13.22 -22.63
C ASN A 367 22.61 14.48 -22.66
N ASN A 368 23.85 14.38 -22.15
CA ASN A 368 24.79 15.50 -22.21
C ASN A 368 25.31 15.80 -23.63
N ARG A 369 25.22 14.86 -24.58
CA ARG A 369 25.64 15.08 -25.97
C ARG A 369 24.58 15.77 -26.83
N GLN A 370 23.30 15.70 -26.45
CA GLN A 370 22.21 16.34 -27.21
C GLN A 370 21.96 17.81 -26.79
N GLY A 371 22.42 18.25 -25.62
CA GLY A 371 22.28 19.64 -25.17
C GLY A 371 23.31 20.64 -25.73
N GLY A 372 24.27 20.18 -26.54
CA GLY A 372 25.45 20.96 -26.95
C GLY A 372 25.43 21.60 -28.34
N SER A 373 24.29 21.62 -29.05
CA SER A 373 24.22 22.16 -30.41
C SER A 373 23.00 23.05 -30.62
N PHE A 374 22.98 24.21 -29.97
CA PHE A 374 22.31 25.39 -30.52
C PHE A 374 23.39 26.36 -31.00
N ASN A 375 23.70 26.27 -32.28
CA ASN A 375 24.61 27.17 -32.96
C ASN A 375 23.98 28.56 -33.04
N ASP A 376 24.75 29.50 -32.50
CA ASP A 376 24.68 30.92 -32.73
C ASP A 376 24.89 31.20 -34.22
N SER A 377 23.83 31.60 -34.92
CA SER A 377 23.92 32.20 -36.25
C SER A 377 23.11 33.48 -36.25
N GLY A 378 23.76 34.56 -35.82
CA GLY A 378 23.30 35.92 -36.02
C GLY A 378 23.18 36.25 -37.51
N GLY A 379 21.99 36.69 -37.91
CA GLY A 379 21.69 37.27 -39.21
C GLY A 379 20.62 38.36 -39.03
N PRO A 380 20.77 39.56 -39.62
CA PRO A 380 20.05 40.76 -39.20
C PRO A 380 18.84 41.07 -40.11
N PHE A 381 17.65 41.21 -39.52
CA PHE A 381 16.44 41.81 -40.11
C PHE A 381 15.59 42.28 -38.92
N GLY A 382 15.03 43.47 -38.81
CA GLY A 382 14.77 44.55 -39.74
C GLY A 382 13.58 45.28 -39.12
N ASP A 383 13.82 46.45 -38.51
CA ASP A 383 12.77 47.25 -37.90
C ASP A 383 11.86 47.81 -39.01
N SER A 384 10.58 47.53 -38.90
CA SER A 384 9.53 48.18 -39.68
C SER A 384 8.31 48.35 -38.78
N LEU A 385 8.12 49.60 -38.32
CA LEU A 385 6.86 50.14 -37.80
C LEU A 385 5.73 49.91 -38.82
N PRO A 386 4.46 49.80 -38.37
CA PRO A 386 3.61 51.00 -38.39
C PRO A 386 2.74 51.14 -37.12
N THR A 387 2.67 52.32 -36.51
CA THR A 387 1.74 53.45 -36.80
C THR A 387 0.38 53.29 -36.09
N GLU A 388 0.14 54.22 -35.17
CA GLU A 388 -1.11 54.56 -34.51
C GLU A 388 -2.27 54.86 -35.48
N VAL A 389 -3.49 54.44 -35.13
CA VAL A 389 -4.76 55.20 -35.25
C VAL A 389 -5.71 54.62 -34.17
N LYS A 390 -5.87 55.24 -32.98
CA LYS A 390 -6.89 56.24 -32.55
C LYS A 390 -8.37 55.92 -32.85
N SER A 391 -9.17 56.00 -31.76
CA SER A 391 -10.60 56.39 -31.66
C SER A 391 -11.63 55.45 -32.33
N GLU A 392 -12.84 55.20 -31.83
CA GLU A 392 -13.73 55.93 -30.94
C GLU A 392 -14.91 54.99 -30.54
N GLU A 393 -15.52 55.26 -29.39
CA GLU A 393 -16.93 55.07 -28.98
C GLU A 393 -17.83 54.02 -29.68
N GLN A 394 -18.37 53.06 -28.91
CA GLN A 394 -19.71 53.11 -28.30
C GLN A 394 -19.91 51.96 -27.30
#